data_AF-A0A2I2MC64-F1
#
_entry.id   AF-A0A2I2MC64-F1
#
_cell.length_a   1.000
_cell.length_b   1.000
_cell.length_c   1.000
_cell.angle_alpha   90.00
_cell.angle_beta   90.00
_cell.angle_gamma   90.00
#
_symmetry.space_group_name_H-M   'P 1'
#
loop_
_entity.id
_entity.type
_entity.pdbx_description
1 polymer ?
#
loop_
_entity_poly.entity_id
_entity_poly.type
_entity_poly.pdbx_seq_one_letter_code
_entity_poly.pdbx_strand_id
1 'polypeptide(L)'
;MKSIKVIILLTVIGLIVIGCKHNSKEQERQEKGVVATTDFSGNYVTASYKKRSEGYDWIAVSVAQNSAEEIYISVRSRADGKKPTCTFDTVAKKAGNNTFKTLTNGKIILFSFKDNKISISTEKFENRLILNFYCSGGGSLAGDYEKINESLDKTQIDKK
;
A
#
# COMPACT_ATOMS: atom_id res chain seq x y z
N MET A 1 -61.26 -51.67 53.72
CA MET A 1 -60.49 -52.45 54.72
C MET A 1 -59.01 -52.15 54.54
N LYS A 2 -58.33 -51.76 55.63
CA LYS A 2 -56.89 -51.96 55.93
C LYS A 2 -55.87 -51.34 54.94
N SER A 3 -54.80 -50.64 55.33
CA SER A 3 -54.34 -49.99 56.56
C SER A 3 -52.99 -49.33 56.22
N ILE A 4 -52.70 -48.23 56.91
CA ILE A 4 -51.43 -47.51 57.05
C ILE A 4 -50.22 -48.45 57.25
N LYS A 5 -49.04 -48.07 56.72
CA LYS A 5 -47.78 -47.99 57.49
C LYS A 5 -46.67 -47.20 56.77
N VAL A 6 -46.19 -46.20 57.52
CA VAL A 6 -44.99 -45.37 57.37
C VAL A 6 -43.73 -46.21 57.62
N ILE A 7 -42.57 -45.81 57.06
CA ILE A 7 -41.18 -45.82 57.58
C ILE A 7 -40.28 -45.46 56.36
N ILE A 8 -39.76 -44.24 56.18
CA ILE A 8 -38.68 -43.51 56.86
C ILE A 8 -37.25 -44.09 56.62
N LEU A 9 -36.44 -43.26 55.93
CA LEU A 9 -35.00 -42.91 56.16
C LEU A 9 -33.86 -43.55 55.35
N LEU A 10 -33.04 -42.62 54.78
CA LEU A 10 -31.58 -42.63 54.51
C LEU A 10 -31.08 -43.56 53.38
N THR A 11 -30.19 -43.20 52.46
CA THR A 11 -29.27 -42.05 52.34
C THR A 11 -28.60 -42.11 50.96
N VAL A 12 -28.43 -40.93 50.35
CA VAL A 12 -27.24 -40.46 49.61
C VAL A 12 -26.84 -41.19 48.31
N ILE A 13 -27.45 -40.71 47.23
CA ILE A 13 -26.80 -40.09 46.05
C ILE A 13 -25.50 -40.75 45.56
N GLY A 14 -25.65 -41.64 44.58
CA GLY A 14 -24.60 -42.01 43.64
C GLY A 14 -24.51 -41.00 42.49
N LEU A 15 -23.31 -40.48 42.23
CA LEU A 15 -22.97 -39.73 41.02
C LEU A 15 -22.98 -40.67 39.83
N ILE A 16 -24.10 -40.68 39.09
CA ILE A 16 -24.19 -41.31 37.77
C ILE A 16 -23.87 -40.23 36.73
N VAL A 17 -22.76 -40.41 36.03
CA VAL A 17 -22.39 -39.65 34.84
C VAL A 17 -23.46 -39.85 33.76
N ILE A 18 -24.26 -38.81 33.53
CA ILE A 18 -25.19 -38.75 32.39
C ILE A 18 -24.39 -38.23 31.19
N GLY A 19 -24.16 -39.11 30.23
CA GLY A 19 -23.78 -38.72 28.89
C GLY A 19 -24.93 -37.98 28.21
N CYS A 20 -24.68 -36.75 27.78
CA CYS A 20 -25.56 -36.03 26.85
C CYS A 20 -24.94 -36.07 25.45
N LYS A 21 -25.57 -36.85 24.55
CA LYS A 21 -25.52 -36.63 23.11
C LYS A 21 -26.02 -35.21 22.83
N HIS A 22 -25.15 -34.32 22.38
CA HIS A 22 -25.55 -33.02 21.86
C HIS A 22 -25.00 -32.85 20.45
N ASN A 23 -25.91 -32.67 19.49
CA ASN A 23 -25.59 -32.34 18.12
C ASN A 23 -24.92 -30.97 18.08
N SER A 24 -23.63 -30.92 17.75
CA SER A 24 -22.92 -29.67 17.50
C SER A 24 -22.99 -29.38 16.01
N LYS A 25 -23.85 -28.42 15.62
CA LYS A 25 -23.69 -27.70 14.37
C LYS A 25 -22.36 -26.97 14.45
N GLU A 26 -21.39 -27.41 13.67
CA GLU A 26 -20.12 -26.72 13.47
C GLU A 26 -20.43 -25.40 12.75
N GLN A 27 -20.42 -24.33 13.54
CA GLN A 27 -20.60 -22.98 13.07
C GLN A 27 -19.28 -22.57 12.42
N GLU A 28 -19.24 -22.56 11.08
CA GLU A 28 -18.15 -21.95 10.30
C GLU A 28 -17.96 -20.52 10.79
N ARG A 29 -16.93 -20.33 11.61
CA ARG A 29 -16.46 -19.03 12.03
C ARG A 29 -15.75 -18.46 10.81
N GLN A 30 -16.47 -17.64 10.06
CA GLN A 30 -15.89 -16.81 9.02
C GLN A 30 -14.81 -15.93 9.67
N GLU A 31 -13.55 -16.39 9.61
CA GLU A 31 -12.38 -15.57 9.87
C GLU A 31 -12.46 -14.43 8.86
N LYS A 32 -12.88 -13.26 9.35
CA LYS A 32 -12.74 -12.02 8.61
C LYS A 32 -11.24 -11.76 8.56
N GLY A 33 -10.59 -12.35 7.55
CA GLY A 33 -9.17 -12.18 7.29
C GLY A 33 -8.86 -10.70 7.33
N VAL A 34 -7.91 -10.33 8.18
CA VAL A 34 -7.31 -8.99 8.15
C VAL A 34 -6.74 -8.85 6.75
N VAL A 35 -7.45 -8.12 5.88
CA VAL A 35 -6.90 -7.73 4.58
C VAL A 35 -5.70 -6.87 4.90
N ALA A 36 -4.50 -7.46 4.83
CA ALA A 36 -3.26 -6.72 4.94
C ALA A 36 -3.26 -5.68 3.81
N THR A 37 -3.45 -4.42 4.17
CA THR A 37 -3.31 -3.31 3.22
C THR A 37 -1.84 -3.21 2.86
N THR A 38 -1.49 -3.53 1.61
CA THR A 38 -0.14 -3.33 1.10
C THR A 38 0.25 -1.86 1.26
N ASP A 39 1.33 -1.60 2.00
CA ASP A 39 1.89 -0.26 2.14
C ASP A 39 2.87 0.02 1.00
N PHE A 40 2.55 1.01 0.18
CA PHE A 40 3.37 1.42 -0.96
C PHE A 40 4.39 2.52 -0.62
N SER A 41 4.43 2.96 0.64
CA SER A 41 5.30 4.05 1.10
C SER A 41 6.78 3.76 0.87
N GLY A 42 7.53 4.84 0.61
CA GLY A 42 8.99 4.79 0.42
C GLY A 42 9.46 5.70 -0.70
N ASN A 43 10.75 5.59 -1.00
CA ASN A 43 11.38 6.33 -2.08
C ASN A 43 11.75 5.37 -3.21
N TYR A 44 11.50 5.79 -4.44
CA TYR A 44 11.82 5.06 -5.65
C TYR A 44 12.64 5.96 -6.55
N VAL A 45 13.71 5.45 -7.15
CA VAL A 45 14.68 6.28 -7.87
C VAL A 45 15.05 5.69 -9.22
N THR A 46 15.48 6.53 -10.15
CA THR A 46 16.11 6.06 -11.38
C THR A 46 17.44 5.36 -11.07
N ALA A 47 17.88 4.44 -11.92
CA ALA A 47 19.12 3.67 -11.72
C ALA A 47 20.36 4.56 -11.48
N SER A 48 20.40 5.73 -12.12
CA SER A 48 21.48 6.72 -12.00
C SER A 48 21.65 7.29 -10.58
N TYR A 49 20.65 7.15 -9.70
CA TYR A 49 20.76 7.59 -8.30
C TYR A 49 21.90 6.92 -7.53
N LYS A 50 22.28 5.69 -7.92
CA LYS A 50 23.43 4.98 -7.34
C LYS A 50 24.76 5.71 -7.59
N LYS A 51 24.81 6.59 -8.60
CA LYS A 51 25.96 7.41 -8.99
C LYS A 51 25.79 8.89 -8.65
N ARG A 52 24.84 9.23 -7.78
CA ARG A 52 24.53 10.63 -7.41
C ARG A 52 25.74 11.42 -6.89
N SER A 53 26.66 10.76 -6.20
CA SER A 53 27.90 11.36 -5.68
C SER A 53 28.93 11.65 -6.77
N GLU A 54 28.81 11.01 -7.94
CA GLU A 54 29.64 11.26 -9.12
C GLU A 54 29.06 12.40 -9.98
N GLY A 55 27.96 13.02 -9.56
CA GLY A 55 27.32 14.10 -10.29
C GLY A 55 26.41 13.63 -11.42
N TYR A 56 25.89 12.41 -11.38
CA TYR A 56 24.87 11.95 -12.33
C TYR A 56 23.51 12.56 -12.06
N ASP A 57 22.74 12.73 -13.13
CA ASP A 57 21.35 13.15 -13.03
C ASP A 57 20.44 12.00 -12.62
N TRP A 58 19.48 12.31 -11.75
CA TRP A 58 18.54 11.32 -11.24
C TRP A 58 17.19 11.97 -10.95
N ILE A 59 16.17 11.12 -10.88
CA ILE A 59 14.80 11.47 -10.49
C ILE A 59 14.37 10.50 -9.38
N ALA A 60 13.70 11.02 -8.37
CA ALA A 60 13.11 10.26 -7.28
C ALA A 60 11.60 10.50 -7.21
N VAL A 61 10.88 9.45 -6.84
CA VAL A 61 9.45 9.43 -6.53
C VAL A 61 9.32 9.03 -5.06
N SER A 62 8.89 9.96 -4.23
CA SER A 62 8.52 9.71 -2.84
C SER A 62 7.03 9.43 -2.75
N VAL A 63 6.69 8.33 -2.10
CA VAL A 63 5.32 7.87 -1.87
C VAL A 63 5.05 7.86 -0.38
N ALA A 64 3.95 8.50 0.02
CA ALA A 64 3.41 8.41 1.38
C ALA A 64 1.97 7.87 1.31
N GLN A 65 1.73 6.73 1.95
CA GLN A 65 0.39 6.16 2.07
C GLN A 65 -0.48 7.05 2.96
N ASN A 66 -1.61 7.54 2.43
CA ASN A 66 -2.55 8.36 3.19
C ASN A 66 -3.70 7.51 3.76
N SER A 67 -4.24 6.60 2.94
CA SER A 67 -5.28 5.64 3.32
C SER A 67 -5.20 4.40 2.44
N ALA A 68 -6.06 3.40 2.66
CA ALA A 68 -6.12 2.21 1.78
C ALA A 68 -6.43 2.53 0.31
N GLU A 69 -6.97 3.72 0.01
CA GLU A 69 -7.46 4.14 -1.30
C GLU A 69 -6.71 5.36 -1.87
N GLU A 70 -5.73 5.90 -1.14
CA GLU A 70 -5.06 7.14 -1.51
C GLU A 70 -3.59 7.17 -1.10
N ILE A 71 -2.74 7.70 -1.99
CA ILE A 71 -1.32 7.98 -1.75
C ILE A 71 -0.98 9.41 -2.16
N TYR A 72 -0.02 10.00 -1.44
CA TYR A 72 0.68 11.21 -1.87
C TYR A 72 1.91 10.82 -2.67
N ILE A 73 2.10 11.46 -3.82
CA ILE A 73 3.25 11.28 -4.71
C ILE A 73 3.96 12.61 -4.82
N SER A 74 5.28 12.59 -4.61
CA SER A 74 6.18 13.71 -4.88
C SER A 74 7.33 13.25 -5.76
N VAL A 75 7.51 13.91 -6.90
CA VAL A 75 8.61 13.66 -7.82
C VAL A 75 9.58 14.83 -7.78
N ARG A 76 10.85 14.52 -7.55
CA ARG A 76 11.95 15.49 -7.52
C ARG A 76 13.10 14.98 -8.35
N SER A 77 13.72 15.87 -9.09
CA SER A 77 15.00 15.64 -9.75
C SER A 77 16.12 16.27 -8.94
N ARG A 78 17.35 15.84 -9.24
CA ARG A 78 18.57 16.45 -8.71
C ARG A 78 18.58 17.98 -8.91
N ALA A 79 18.93 18.73 -7.87
CA ALA A 79 18.90 20.20 -7.84
C ALA A 79 20.12 20.85 -7.16
N ASP A 80 21.17 20.12 -6.82
CA ASP A 80 22.44 20.70 -6.35
C ASP A 80 23.24 21.29 -7.52
N GLY A 81 23.54 22.60 -7.45
CA GLY A 81 24.34 23.29 -8.47
C GLY A 81 23.63 23.53 -9.81
N LYS A 82 22.34 23.15 -9.92
CA LYS A 82 21.50 23.35 -11.11
C LYS A 82 20.02 23.44 -10.72
N LYS A 83 19.19 24.00 -11.61
CA LYS A 83 17.74 23.99 -11.41
C LYS A 83 17.19 22.55 -11.52
N PRO A 84 16.17 22.18 -10.73
CA PRO A 84 15.50 20.89 -10.89
C PRO A 84 14.93 20.78 -12.31
N THR A 85 15.13 19.64 -12.95
CA THR A 85 14.64 19.39 -14.30
C THR A 85 13.25 18.79 -14.31
N CYS A 86 12.91 17.93 -13.35
CA CYS A 86 11.58 17.37 -13.13
C CYS A 86 11.03 17.67 -11.74
N THR A 87 9.78 18.11 -11.67
CA THR A 87 9.03 18.36 -10.42
C THR A 87 7.54 18.06 -10.62
N PHE A 88 6.96 17.25 -9.75
CA PHE A 88 5.53 16.93 -9.81
C PHE A 88 5.02 16.50 -8.43
N ASP A 89 3.90 17.06 -7.98
CA ASP A 89 3.23 16.66 -6.74
C ASP A 89 1.77 16.35 -7.02
N THR A 90 1.26 15.25 -6.47
CA THR A 90 -0.14 14.89 -6.66
C THR A 90 -0.66 13.99 -5.54
N VAL A 91 -1.99 13.91 -5.48
CA VAL A 91 -2.71 12.87 -4.75
C VAL A 91 -3.18 11.85 -5.78
N ALA A 92 -2.84 10.59 -5.60
CA ALA A 92 -3.27 9.50 -6.48
C ALA A 92 -4.26 8.59 -5.75
N LYS A 93 -5.36 8.27 -6.42
CA LYS A 93 -6.43 7.40 -5.92
C LYS A 93 -6.26 6.00 -6.47
N LYS A 94 -6.61 5.00 -5.67
CA LYS A 94 -6.51 3.59 -6.08
C LYS A 94 -7.39 3.31 -7.29
N ALA A 95 -6.84 2.52 -8.21
CA ALA A 95 -7.49 2.08 -9.44
C ALA A 95 -7.44 0.55 -9.60
N GLY A 96 -6.60 -0.13 -8.80
CA GLY A 96 -6.48 -1.58 -8.71
C GLY A 96 -5.62 -1.97 -7.51
N ASN A 97 -5.34 -3.26 -7.34
CA ASN A 97 -4.60 -3.77 -6.17
C ASN A 97 -3.22 -3.10 -6.00
N ASN A 98 -2.54 -2.83 -7.12
CA ASN A 98 -1.18 -2.30 -7.15
C ASN A 98 -1.09 -1.08 -8.09
N THR A 99 -2.21 -0.42 -8.36
CA THR A 99 -2.25 0.70 -9.30
C THR A 99 -3.02 1.86 -8.70
N PHE A 100 -2.43 3.03 -8.74
CA PHE A 100 -3.05 4.29 -8.38
C PHE A 100 -3.07 5.20 -9.60
N LYS A 101 -4.00 6.16 -9.61
CA LYS A 101 -4.16 7.10 -10.72
C LYS A 101 -4.44 8.50 -10.23
N THR A 102 -4.01 9.47 -11.02
CA THR A 102 -4.42 10.87 -10.87
C THR A 102 -4.93 11.40 -12.21
N LEU A 103 -5.83 12.38 -12.15
CA LEU A 103 -6.28 13.13 -13.32
C LEU A 103 -5.57 14.47 -13.31
N THR A 104 -4.80 14.77 -14.34
CA THR A 104 -4.17 16.08 -14.48
C THR A 104 -4.25 16.55 -15.92
N ASN A 105 -4.65 17.81 -16.13
CA ASN A 105 -4.88 18.39 -17.46
C ASN A 105 -5.77 17.50 -18.36
N GLY A 106 -6.81 16.91 -17.78
CA GLY A 106 -7.74 16.01 -18.48
C GLY A 106 -7.17 14.64 -18.86
N LYS A 107 -5.95 14.30 -18.43
CA LYS A 107 -5.26 13.05 -18.77
C LYS A 107 -4.99 12.23 -17.51
N ILE A 108 -5.17 10.91 -17.63
CA ILE A 108 -4.94 9.99 -16.52
C ILE A 108 -3.48 9.53 -16.52
N ILE A 109 -2.79 9.78 -15.41
CA ILE A 109 -1.46 9.25 -15.10
C ILE A 109 -1.64 8.06 -14.16
N LEU A 110 -0.94 6.96 -14.43
CA LEU A 110 -0.95 5.73 -13.66
C LEU A 110 0.38 5.55 -12.92
N PHE A 111 0.27 5.05 -11.69
CA PHE A 111 1.36 4.64 -10.82
C PHE A 111 1.18 3.16 -10.51
N SER A 112 1.99 2.30 -11.11
CA SER A 112 1.88 0.84 -10.98
C SER A 112 3.03 0.28 -10.17
N PHE A 113 2.73 -0.52 -9.14
CA PHE A 113 3.72 -1.08 -8.22
C PHE A 113 3.94 -2.57 -8.50
N LYS A 114 5.19 -2.95 -8.75
CA LYS A 114 5.57 -4.36 -8.98
C LYS A 114 7.04 -4.56 -8.65
N ASP A 115 7.39 -5.67 -7.99
CA ASP A 115 8.78 -6.09 -7.74
C ASP A 115 9.68 -4.97 -7.17
N ASN A 116 9.22 -4.28 -6.12
CA ASN A 116 9.91 -3.12 -5.52
C ASN A 116 10.17 -1.97 -6.51
N LYS A 117 9.35 -1.83 -7.54
CA LYS A 117 9.37 -0.72 -8.47
C LYS A 117 8.04 -0.01 -8.49
N ILE A 118 8.09 1.27 -8.84
CA ILE A 118 6.94 2.04 -9.30
C ILE A 118 7.18 2.41 -10.77
N SER A 119 6.18 2.16 -11.60
CA SER A 119 6.15 2.56 -13.01
C SER A 119 5.18 3.72 -13.17
N ILE A 120 5.63 4.80 -13.80
CA ILE A 120 4.79 5.95 -14.14
C ILE A 120 4.49 5.91 -15.64
N SER A 121 3.20 5.94 -15.99
CA SER A 121 2.74 5.94 -17.37
C SER A 121 1.43 6.73 -17.49
N THR A 122 0.89 6.83 -18.70
CA THR A 122 -0.48 7.31 -18.93
C THR A 122 -1.39 6.15 -19.25
N GLU A 123 -2.66 6.24 -18.85
CA GLU A 123 -3.66 5.20 -19.15
C GLU A 123 -3.79 4.95 -20.66
N LYS A 124 -3.76 6.02 -21.46
CA LYS A 124 -3.69 5.94 -22.92
C LYS A 124 -2.31 6.34 -23.41
N PHE A 125 -1.74 5.54 -24.31
CA PHE A 125 -0.43 5.83 -24.88
C PHE A 125 -0.38 7.20 -25.56
N GLU A 126 -1.39 7.59 -26.34
CA GLU A 126 -1.46 8.89 -27.02
C GLU A 126 -1.20 10.09 -26.09
N ASN A 127 -1.59 9.97 -24.82
CA ASN A 127 -1.46 11.01 -23.81
C ASN A 127 -0.06 11.13 -23.19
N ARG A 128 0.90 10.24 -23.51
CA ARG A 128 2.21 10.15 -22.83
C ARG A 128 2.98 11.46 -22.74
N LEU A 129 2.79 12.36 -23.70
CA LEU A 129 3.47 13.65 -23.75
C LEU A 129 3.13 14.57 -22.56
N ILE A 130 2.05 14.31 -21.82
CA ILE A 130 1.77 15.05 -20.58
C ILE A 130 2.86 14.84 -19.53
N LEU A 131 3.52 13.68 -19.52
CA LEU A 131 4.58 13.37 -18.57
C LEU A 131 5.84 14.19 -18.84
N ASN A 132 6.01 14.72 -20.06
CA ASN A 132 7.10 15.63 -20.41
C ASN A 132 6.83 17.03 -19.87
N PHE A 133 5.58 17.43 -19.64
CA PHE A 133 5.26 18.78 -19.14
C PHE A 133 5.88 19.06 -17.77
N TYR A 134 6.05 18.02 -16.96
CA TYR A 134 6.64 18.11 -15.62
C TYR A 134 8.16 18.01 -15.62
N CYS A 135 8.78 17.94 -16.80
CA CYS A 135 10.22 17.83 -17.00
C CYS A 135 10.71 18.81 -18.07
N SER A 136 11.77 19.54 -17.77
CA SER A 136 12.49 20.39 -18.72
C SER A 136 13.60 19.62 -19.44
N GLY A 137 14.18 20.21 -20.49
CA GLY A 137 15.33 19.63 -21.21
C GLY A 137 15.02 18.36 -22.01
N GLY A 138 13.76 18.11 -22.34
CA GLY A 138 13.33 16.90 -23.06
C GLY A 138 13.13 15.66 -22.19
N GLY A 139 13.20 15.80 -20.85
CA GLY A 139 12.92 14.72 -19.92
C GLY A 139 11.44 14.31 -19.86
N SER A 140 11.16 13.24 -19.12
CA SER A 140 9.82 12.73 -18.88
C SER A 140 9.71 12.09 -17.50
N LEU A 141 8.52 12.13 -16.90
CA LEU A 141 8.21 11.29 -15.74
C LEU A 141 8.00 9.81 -16.10
N ALA A 142 7.85 9.49 -17.39
CA ALA A 142 7.58 8.12 -17.80
C ALA A 142 8.77 7.20 -17.51
N GLY A 143 8.50 6.04 -16.90
CA GLY A 143 9.53 5.03 -16.66
C GLY A 143 9.36 4.28 -15.35
N ASP A 144 10.36 3.45 -15.07
CA ASP A 144 10.45 2.63 -13.87
C ASP A 144 11.44 3.22 -12.87
N TYR A 145 11.08 3.15 -11.59
CA TYR A 145 11.87 3.65 -10.47
C TYR A 145 12.04 2.54 -9.43
N GLU A 146 13.27 2.28 -9.00
CA GLU A 146 13.61 1.23 -8.04
C GLU A 146 13.46 1.72 -6.60
N LYS A 147 12.77 0.96 -5.76
CA LYS A 147 12.66 1.26 -4.32
C LYS A 147 14.04 1.21 -3.68
N ILE A 148 14.32 2.20 -2.83
CA ILE A 148 15.51 2.24 -1.98
C ILE A 148 15.11 2.17 -0.52
N ASN A 149 15.99 1.58 0.29
CA ASN A 149 15.80 1.48 1.74
C ASN A 149 16.44 2.67 2.49
N GLU A 150 17.22 3.49 1.80
CA GLU A 150 17.82 4.71 2.35
C GLU A 150 16.90 5.93 2.17
N SER A 151 17.12 6.95 2.99
CA SER A 151 16.52 8.26 2.76
C SER A 151 17.14 8.90 1.51
N LEU A 152 16.35 9.71 0.80
CA LEU A 152 16.87 10.52 -0.27
C LEU A 152 17.92 11.52 0.26
N ASP A 153 18.88 11.82 -0.60
CA ASP A 153 19.91 12.82 -0.35
C ASP A 153 19.29 14.22 -0.38
N LYS A 154 18.95 14.72 0.81
CA LYS A 154 18.34 16.04 1.01
C LYS A 154 19.25 17.19 0.64
N THR A 155 20.56 16.95 0.46
CA THR A 155 21.48 18.00 0.00
C THR A 155 21.32 18.29 -1.49
N GLN A 156 20.68 17.37 -2.24
CA GLN A 156 20.51 17.44 -3.68
C GLN A 156 19.05 17.66 -4.14
N ILE A 157 18.13 17.97 -3.21
CA ILE A 157 16.69 18.18 -3.50
C ILE A 157 16.25 19.57 -3.03
N ASP A 158 15.36 20.21 -3.80
CA ASP A 158 14.68 21.47 -3.45
C ASP A 158 15.62 22.58 -2.95
N LYS A 159 16.84 22.59 -3.51
CA LYS A 159 17.81 23.67 -3.31
C LYS A 159 17.36 24.90 -4.09
N LYS A 160 17.41 26.04 -3.41
CA LYS A 160 17.09 27.36 -3.96
C LYS A 160 18.31 27.96 -4.66
#